data_AF-A0AAV7B9I1-F1
#
_entry.id   AF-A0AAV7B9I1-F1
#
_cell.length_a   1.000
_cell.length_b   1.000
_cell.length_c   1.000
_cell.angle_alpha   90.00
_cell.angle_beta   90.00
_cell.angle_gamma   90.00
#
_symmetry.space_group_name_H-M   'P 1'
#
loop_
_entity.id
_entity.type
_entity.pdbx_description
1 polymer ?
#
loop_
_entity_poly.entity_id
_entity_poly.type
_entity_poly.pdbx_seq_one_letter_code
_entity_poly.pdbx_strand_id
1 'polypeptide(L)' 'MVYIDVTVFAILSVDEKNQLMSIYFLYNRYWIDEFLRWEPLEYDNITQISLPSENVWVPDVHIHEF' A
#
# COMPACT_ATOMS: atom_id res chain seq x y z
N MET A 1 -13.27 -1.37 0.60
CA MET A 1 -12.72 -0.01 0.41
C MET A 1 -11.21 -0.09 0.52
N VAL A 2 -10.49 0.64 -0.34
CA VAL A 2 -9.01 0.66 -0.36
C VAL A 2 -8.56 2.07 0.00
N TYR A 3 -7.65 2.19 0.94
CA TYR A 3 -7.01 3.43 1.35
C TYR A 3 -5.53 3.37 1.00
N ILE A 4 -5.01 4.48 0.47
CA ILE A 4 -3.60 4.61 0.11
C ILE A 4 -3.07 5.86 0.77
N ASP A 5 -2.02 5.69 1.57
CA ASP A 5 -1.28 6.80 2.16
C ASP A 5 0.06 6.91 1.46
N VAL A 6 0.42 8.12 1.02
CA VAL A 6 1.69 8.39 0.34
C VAL A 6 2.52 9.34 1.18
N THR A 7 3.80 9.02 1.35
CA THR A 7 4.77 9.88 2.01
C THR A 7 5.94 10.14 1.07
N VAL A 8 6.14 11.41 0.70
CA VAL A 8 7.29 11.82 -0.10
C VAL A 8 8.48 12.03 0.83
N PHE A 9 9.58 11.34 0.54
CA PHE A 9 10.81 11.44 1.31
C PHE A 9 11.77 12.47 0.73
N ALA A 10 11.93 12.47 -0.59
CA ALA A 10 12.87 13.36 -1.26
C ALA A 10 12.45 13.63 -2.70
N ILE A 11 12.82 14.82 -3.18
CA ILE A 11 12.89 15.14 -4.60
C ILE A 11 14.32 14.85 -5.04
N LEU A 12 14.49 13.92 -5.98
CA LEU A 12 15.79 13.48 -6.47
C LEU A 12 16.30 14.38 -7.59
N SER A 13 15.42 14.78 -8.52
CA SER A 13 15.75 15.68 -9.62
C SER A 13 14.49 16.32 -10.22
N VAL A 14 14.67 17.51 -10.80
CA VAL A 14 13.66 18.23 -11.57
C VAL A 14 14.30 18.69 -12.87
N ASP A 15 13.71 18.31 -14.00
CA ASP A 15 14.02 18.83 -15.33
C ASP A 15 12.85 19.68 -15.81
N GLU A 16 12.95 20.99 -15.57
CA GLU A 16 11.89 21.95 -15.88
C GLU A 16 11.63 22.07 -17.39
N LYS A 17 12.67 21.89 -18.20
CA LYS A 17 12.57 22.03 -19.67
C LYS A 17 11.77 20.89 -20.27
N ASN A 18 11.97 19.68 -19.75
CA ASN A 18 11.26 18.48 -20.19
C ASN A 18 10.05 18.12 -19.31
N GLN A 19 9.78 18.90 -18.25
CA GLN A 19 8.71 18.69 -17.28
C GLN A 19 8.77 17.32 -16.57
N LEU A 20 9.99 16.84 -16.30
CA LEU A 20 10.21 15.56 -15.63
C LEU A 20 10.62 15.78 -14.17
N MET A 21 10.02 15.01 -13.26
CA MET A 21 10.37 15.00 -11.84
C MET A 21 10.65 13.57 -11.40
N SER A 22 11.73 13.37 -10.64
CA SER A 22 12.02 12.11 -9.98
C SER A 22 11.92 12.30 -8.48
N ILE A 23 11.06 11.51 -7.83
CA ILE A 23 10.85 11.54 -6.38
C ILE A 23 11.08 10.17 -5.77
N TYR A 24 11.58 10.15 -4.54
CA TYR A 24 11.55 8.98 -3.68
C TYR A 24 10.38 9.11 -2.72
N PHE A 25 9.44 8.18 -2.81
CA PHE A 25 8.28 8.14 -1.93
C PHE A 25 8.02 6.70 -1.47
N LEU A 26 7.36 6.58 -0.32
CA LEU A 26 6.76 5.33 0.11
C LEU A 26 5.25 5.46 0.04
N TYR A 27 4.57 4.34 -0.11
CA TYR A 27 3.13 4.28 -0.01
C TYR A 27 2.71 3.06 0.83
N ASN A 28 1.68 3.26 1.64
CA ASN A 28 1.03 2.21 2.43
C ASN A 28 -0.37 1.98 1.87
N ARG A 29 -0.79 0.71 1.84
CA ARG A 29 -2.13 0.32 1.41
C ARG A 29 -2.85 -0.32 2.58
N TYR A 30 -4.09 0.09 2.79
CA TYR A 30 -4.99 -0.52 3.74
C TYR A 30 -6.26 -0.93 3.02
N TRP A 31 -6.57 -2.22 3.06
CA TRP A 31 -7.80 -2.76 2.51
C TRP A 31 -8.41 -3.73 3.49
N ILE A 32 -9.71 -3.95 3.36
CA ILE A 32 -10.42 -4.97 4.11
C ILE A 32 -10.62 -6.16 3.17
N ASP A 33 -10.08 -7.31 3.55
CA ASP A 33 -10.39 -8.59 2.93
C ASP A 33 -11.55 -9.23 3.69
N GLU A 34 -12.58 -9.70 2.97
CA GLU A 34 -13.77 -10.30 3.58
C GLU A 34 -13.57 -11.75 4.01
N PHE A 35 -12.59 -12.44 3.40
CA PHE A 35 -12.26 -13.82 3.69
C PHE A 35 -11.19 -13.97 4.78
N LEU A 36 -10.47 -12.89 5.11
CA LEU A 36 -9.48 -12.84 6.19
C LEU A 36 -10.04 -12.17 7.46
N ARG A 37 -11.23 -12.60 7.88
CA ARG A 37 -11.88 -12.15 9.12
C ARG A 37 -12.14 -13.35 10.03
N TRP A 38 -11.91 -13.18 11.32
CA TRP A 38 -12.15 -14.20 12.34
C TRP A 38 -12.58 -13.56 13.65
N GLU A 39 -13.25 -14.33 14.50
CA GLU A 39 -13.58 -13.93 15.87
C GLU A 39 -12.38 -14.22 16.79
N PRO A 40 -11.71 -13.20 17.38
CA PRO A 40 -10.49 -13.44 18.17
C PRO A 40 -10.68 -14.41 19.33
N LEU A 41 -11.88 -14.45 19.93
CA LEU A 41 -12.22 -15.36 21.03
C LEU A 41 -12.14 -16.84 20.65
N GLU A 42 -12.27 -17.17 19.36
CA GLU A 42 -12.13 -18.53 18.84
C GLU A 42 -10.67 -18.92 18.56
N TYR A 43 -9.73 -17.95 18.59
CA TYR A 43 -8.33 -18.11 18.21
C TYR A 43 -7.39 -17.46 19.24
N ASP A 44 -7.53 -17.79 20.52
CA ASP A 44 -6.66 -17.33 21.61
C ASP A 44 -6.48 -15.79 21.69
N ASN A 45 -7.49 -15.02 21.30
CA ASN A 45 -7.47 -13.56 21.18
C ASN A 45 -6.41 -13.01 20.20
N ILE A 46 -6.02 -13.78 19.19
CA ILE A 46 -5.19 -13.28 18.10
C ILE A 46 -5.99 -12.22 17.32
N THR A 47 -5.46 -11.01 17.20
CA THR A 47 -6.10 -9.88 16.49
C THR A 47 -5.35 -9.47 15.23
N GLN A 48 -4.13 -9.97 15.05
CA GLN A 48 -3.29 -9.64 13.90
C GLN A 48 -2.40 -10.83 13.53
N ILE A 49 -2.19 -11.01 12.24
CA ILE A 49 -1.25 -11.98 11.66
C ILE A 49 -0.42 -11.31 10.57
N SER A 50 0.75 -11.88 10.28
CA SER A 50 1.58 -11.48 9.14
C SER A 50 1.63 -12.63 8.14
N LEU A 51 1.27 -12.35 6.89
CA LEU A 51 1.23 -13.32 5.81
C LEU A 51 2.11 -12.84 4.65
N PRO A 52 2.79 -13.74 3.92
CA PRO A 52 3.41 -13.40 2.66
C PRO A 52 2.36 -12.88 1.67
N SER A 53 2.70 -11.82 0.93
CA SER A 53 1.77 -11.18 0.00
C SER A 53 1.35 -12.10 -1.15
N GLU A 54 2.17 -13.09 -1.52
CA GLU A 54 1.83 -14.06 -2.55
C GLU A 54 0.66 -14.98 -2.18
N ASN A 55 0.29 -15.05 -0.90
CA ASN A 55 -0.76 -15.95 -0.40
C ASN A 55 -2.13 -15.27 -0.25
N VAL A 56 -2.20 -13.96 -0.49
CA VAL A 56 -3.42 -13.16 -0.30
C VAL A 56 -3.64 -12.24 -1.49
N TRP A 57 -4.90 -11.87 -1.74
CA TRP A 57 -5.19 -10.86 -2.74
C TRP A 57 -4.71 -9.49 -2.24
N VAL A 58 -4.00 -8.75 -3.09
CA VAL A 58 -3.50 -7.41 -2.81
C VAL A 58 -3.97 -6.48 -3.93
N PRO A 59 -4.50 -5.28 -3.63
CA PRO A 59 -4.93 -4.35 -4.67
C PRO A 59 -3.75 -3.86 -5.51
N ASP A 60 -3.90 -3.97 -6.83
CA ASP A 60 -2.94 -3.45 -7.81
C ASP A 60 -2.95 -1.91 -7.80
N VAL A 61 -1.76 -1.30 -7.85
CA VAL A 61 -1.58 0.15 -7.88
C VAL A 61 -0.66 0.52 -9.04
N HIS A 62 -1.17 1.36 -9.93
CA HIS A 62 -0.44 1.89 -11.07
C HIS A 62 -0.38 3.41 -11.01
N ILE A 63 0.79 3.96 -11.29
CA ILE A 63 0.99 5.40 -11.46
C ILE A 63 0.78 5.70 -12.93
N HIS A 64 -0.10 6.64 -13.24
CA HIS A 64 -0.35 7.10 -14.59
C HIS A 64 -0.05 8.59 -14.69
N GLU A 65 0.68 8.97 -15.73
CA GLU A 65 0.99 10.36 -16.09
C GLU A 65 0.11 10.75 -17.29
N PHE A 66 -0.39 11.98 -17.30
CA PHE A 66 -1.22 12.55 -18.37
C PHE A 66 -0.47 13.65 -19.11
#